data_AF-A0A834D9Z5-F1
#
_entry.id   AF-A0A834D9Z5-F1
#
_cell.length_a   1.000
_cell.length_b   1.000
_cell.length_c   1.000
_cell.angle_alpha   90.00
_cell.angle_beta   90.00
_cell.angle_gamma   90.00
#
_symmetry.space_group_name_H-M   'P 1'
#
loop_
_entity.id
_entity.type
_entity.pdbx_description
1 polymer ?
#
loop_
_entity_poly.entity_id
_entity_poly.type
_entity_poly.pdbx_seq_one_letter_code
_entity_poly.pdbx_strand_id
1 'polypeptide(L)'
;MAVEFMEYRNNNSSSSDFRAKMEENAVQEAASGLESVEKLIRLLSQQSQQQHQYQSSSSSSSKPLLEMEMDYKAVADVAVSKFKKVLTLLGRARTGHARFRRAPLKPREREAFGFCTQQSLLSHLDPADPTSSSPQPQ
;
A
#
# COMPACT_ATOMS: atom_id res chain seq x y z
N MET A 1 -48.02 -29.16 -4.88
CA MET A 1 -46.78 -28.68 -5.54
C MET A 1 -46.48 -27.30 -4.98
N ALA A 2 -45.37 -27.13 -4.26
CA ALA A 2 -44.99 -25.84 -3.70
C ALA A 2 -44.22 -25.06 -4.76
N VAL A 3 -44.77 -23.93 -5.21
CA VAL A 3 -44.08 -22.95 -6.04
C VAL A 3 -43.57 -21.84 -5.13
N GLU A 4 -42.46 -22.09 -4.45
CA GLU A 4 -41.74 -21.03 -3.75
C GLU A 4 -40.76 -20.41 -4.74
N PHE A 5 -41.24 -19.38 -5.43
CA PHE A 5 -40.43 -18.52 -6.28
C PHE A 5 -39.55 -17.66 -5.35
N MET A 6 -38.41 -18.19 -4.91
CA MET A 6 -37.36 -17.40 -4.28
C MET A 6 -36.69 -16.55 -5.35
N GLU A 7 -37.24 -15.37 -5.58
CA GLU A 7 -36.61 -14.30 -6.34
C GLU A 7 -35.39 -13.80 -5.54
N TYR A 8 -34.21 -14.28 -5.93
CA TYR A 8 -32.94 -13.89 -5.31
C TYR A 8 -32.67 -12.40 -5.59
N ARG A 9 -33.01 -11.61 -4.58
CA ARG A 9 -32.83 -10.16 -4.47
C ARG A 9 -31.43 -9.71 -4.92
N ASN A 10 -31.35 -9.19 -6.14
CA ASN A 10 -30.14 -8.60 -6.73
C ASN A 10 -29.86 -7.20 -6.12
N ASN A 11 -29.17 -7.17 -4.98
CA ASN A 11 -28.78 -5.92 -4.28
C ASN A 11 -27.38 -5.40 -4.66
N ASN A 12 -26.78 -5.85 -5.77
CA ASN A 12 -25.39 -5.49 -6.13
C ASN A 12 -25.27 -4.20 -6.98
N SER A 13 -26.33 -3.71 -7.61
CA SER A 13 -26.24 -2.55 -8.52
C SER A 13 -25.90 -1.25 -7.79
N SER A 14 -26.52 -0.98 -6.65
CA SER A 14 -26.31 0.27 -5.90
C SER A 14 -24.89 0.39 -5.32
N SER A 15 -24.26 -0.73 -4.99
CA SER A 15 -22.88 -0.76 -4.50
C SER A 15 -21.85 -0.57 -5.62
N SER A 16 -22.13 -1.02 -6.85
CA SER A 16 -21.24 -0.77 -7.99
C SER A 16 -21.29 0.69 -8.43
N ASP A 17 -22.48 1.30 -8.43
CA ASP A 17 -22.67 2.70 -8.83
C ASP A 17 -21.94 3.66 -7.87
N PHE A 18 -22.00 3.39 -6.57
CA PHE A 18 -21.26 4.16 -5.57
C PHE A 18 -19.74 4.05 -5.74
N ARG A 19 -19.24 2.87 -6.11
CA ARG A 19 -17.81 2.64 -6.39
C ARG A 19 -17.35 3.37 -7.64
N ALA A 20 -18.11 3.27 -8.73
CA ALA A 20 -17.83 3.97 -9.98
C ALA A 20 -17.78 5.50 -9.75
N LYS A 21 -18.73 6.02 -8.96
CA LYS A 21 -18.74 7.44 -8.59
C LYS A 21 -17.53 7.82 -7.73
N MET A 22 -17.10 7.00 -6.77
CA MET A 22 -15.88 7.26 -6.00
C MET A 22 -14.62 7.24 -6.87
N GLU A 23 -14.57 6.34 -7.85
CA GLU A 23 -13.45 6.22 -8.79
C GLU A 23 -13.38 7.44 -9.72
N GLU A 24 -14.50 7.86 -10.29
CA GLU A 24 -14.59 9.09 -11.08
C GLU A 24 -14.12 10.32 -10.29
N ASN A 25 -14.57 10.44 -9.03
CA ASN A 25 -14.07 11.48 -8.13
C ASN A 25 -12.56 11.38 -7.90
N ALA A 26 -12.02 10.16 -7.75
CA ALA A 26 -10.57 9.98 -7.57
C ALA A 26 -9.79 10.41 -8.81
N VAL A 27 -10.30 10.10 -10.01
CA VAL A 27 -9.70 10.53 -11.28
C VAL A 27 -9.70 12.04 -11.40
N GLN A 28 -10.82 12.71 -11.12
CA GLN A 28 -10.93 14.16 -11.18
C GLN A 28 -9.99 14.84 -10.18
N GLU A 29 -9.93 14.32 -8.94
CA GLU A 29 -9.04 14.85 -7.91
C GLU A 29 -7.57 14.66 -8.31
N ALA A 30 -7.21 13.52 -8.90
CA ALA A 30 -5.87 13.26 -9.41
C ALA A 30 -5.49 14.22 -10.54
N ALA A 31 -6.39 14.45 -11.50
CA ALA A 31 -6.17 15.40 -12.59
C ALA A 31 -5.92 16.83 -12.05
N SER A 32 -6.77 17.30 -11.13
CA SER A 32 -6.59 18.63 -10.50
C SER A 32 -5.35 18.73 -9.61
N GLY A 33 -4.94 17.62 -8.99
CA GLY A 33 -3.70 17.53 -8.22
C GLY A 33 -2.46 17.68 -9.11
N LEU A 34 -2.46 17.04 -10.29
CA LEU A 34 -1.37 17.19 -11.28
C LEU A 34 -1.27 18.61 -11.81
N GLU A 35 -2.40 19.26 -12.12
CA GLU A 35 -2.42 20.67 -12.54
C GLU A 35 -1.82 21.60 -11.47
N SER A 36 -2.11 21.33 -10.20
CA SER A 36 -1.54 22.09 -9.08
C SER A 36 -0.03 21.91 -8.98
N VAL A 37 0.48 20.70 -9.23
CA VAL A 37 1.93 20.43 -9.28
C VAL A 37 2.60 21.12 -10.46
N GLU A 38 1.95 21.16 -11.63
CA GLU A 38 2.46 21.92 -12.79
C GLU A 38 2.63 23.41 -12.44
N LYS A 39 1.62 24.00 -11.80
CA LYS A 39 1.70 25.40 -11.31
C LYS A 39 2.83 25.58 -10.31
N LEU A 40 3.01 24.65 -9.39
CA LEU A 40 4.11 24.70 -8.42
C LEU A 40 5.48 24.65 -9.10
N ILE A 41 5.67 23.73 -10.06
CA ILE A 41 6.91 23.62 -10.83
C ILE A 41 7.19 24.92 -11.60
N ARG A 42 6.17 25.52 -12.21
CA ARG A 42 6.30 26.82 -12.91
C ARG A 42 6.72 27.94 -11.97
N LEU A 43 6.11 28.01 -10.79
CA LEU A 43 6.53 28.99 -9.78
C LEU A 43 7.98 28.73 -9.40
N LEU A 44 8.36 27.51 -9.02
CA LEU A 44 9.72 27.18 -8.58
C LEU A 44 10.76 27.48 -9.67
N SER A 45 10.41 27.22 -10.93
CA SER A 45 11.27 27.52 -12.07
C SER A 45 11.54 29.02 -12.24
N GLN A 46 10.53 29.86 -12.00
CA GLN A 46 10.68 31.32 -12.04
C GLN A 46 11.58 31.83 -10.92
N GLN A 47 11.46 31.29 -9.71
CA GLN A 47 12.33 31.66 -8.59
C GLN A 47 13.79 31.31 -8.85
N SER A 48 14.07 30.14 -9.42
CA SER A 48 15.44 29.73 -9.78
C SER A 48 16.09 30.68 -10.79
N GLN A 49 15.33 31.22 -11.75
CA GLN A 49 15.84 32.20 -12.71
C GLN A 49 16.11 33.57 -12.08
N GLN A 50 15.23 34.02 -11.17
CA GLN A 50 15.42 35.32 -10.51
C GLN A 50 16.67 35.33 -9.62
N GLN A 51 17.05 34.23 -8.97
CA GLN A 51 18.27 34.17 -8.15
C GLN A 51 19.56 34.46 -8.93
N HIS A 52 19.59 34.24 -10.25
CA HIS A 52 20.75 34.56 -11.08
C HIS A 52 20.82 36.04 -11.52
N GLN A 53 19.75 36.83 -11.36
CA GLN A 53 19.70 38.23 -11.85
C GLN A 53 19.90 39.29 -10.73
N TYR A 54 20.00 38.89 -9.46
CA TYR A 54 20.15 39.81 -8.31
C TYR A 54 21.56 40.40 -8.10
N GLN A 55 22.39 40.55 -9.14
CA GLN A 55 23.55 41.46 -9.09
C GLN A 55 23.32 42.80 -9.81
N SER A 56 22.22 42.95 -10.56
CA SER A 56 22.02 44.16 -11.36
C SER A 56 20.59 44.67 -11.26
N SER A 57 20.32 45.50 -10.24
CA SER A 57 19.43 46.67 -10.22
C SER A 57 18.63 46.81 -8.91
N SER A 58 19.09 47.75 -8.10
CA SER A 58 18.37 48.32 -6.98
C SER A 58 17.21 49.18 -7.47
N SER A 59 15.97 48.67 -7.41
CA SER A 59 14.79 49.54 -7.33
C SER A 59 13.61 48.85 -6.62
N SER A 60 13.37 49.29 -5.38
CA SER A 60 12.07 49.38 -4.70
C SER A 60 10.94 48.43 -5.12
N SER A 61 10.88 47.23 -4.53
CA SER A 61 9.62 46.65 -4.02
C SER A 61 9.92 45.42 -3.18
N SER A 62 9.73 45.49 -1.87
CA SER A 62 9.91 44.40 -0.90
C SER A 62 8.64 43.54 -0.72
N LYS A 63 7.63 43.74 -1.57
CA LYS A 63 6.36 42.99 -1.60
C LYS A 63 6.33 41.69 -2.43
N PRO A 64 7.11 41.51 -3.53
CA PRO A 64 6.93 40.36 -4.42
C PRO A 64 7.35 39.04 -3.76
N LEU A 65 8.31 39.06 -2.83
CA LEU A 65 8.79 37.84 -2.17
C LEU A 65 7.72 37.23 -1.24
N LEU A 66 7.02 38.08 -0.48
CA LEU A 66 5.98 37.67 0.47
C LEU A 66 4.73 37.14 -0.26
N GLU A 67 4.34 37.80 -1.35
CA GLU A 67 3.22 37.40 -2.20
C GLU A 67 3.54 36.07 -2.91
N MET A 68 4.75 35.94 -3.45
CA MET A 68 5.20 34.72 -4.08
C MET A 68 5.28 33.54 -3.09
N GLU A 69 5.79 33.75 -1.87
CA GLU A 69 5.80 32.75 -0.80
C GLU A 69 4.39 32.28 -0.44
N MET A 70 3.43 33.21 -0.38
CA MET A 70 2.03 32.89 -0.10
C MET A 70 1.40 32.06 -1.23
N ASP A 71 1.69 32.39 -2.49
CA ASP A 71 1.24 31.62 -3.66
C ASP A 71 1.83 30.20 -3.69
N TYR A 72 3.13 30.05 -3.38
CA TYR A 72 3.77 28.74 -3.26
C TYR A 72 3.06 27.87 -2.23
N LYS A 73 2.84 28.43 -1.04
CA LYS A 73 2.20 27.71 0.06
C LYS A 73 0.78 27.30 -0.32
N ALA A 74 0.00 28.21 -0.89
CA ALA A 74 -1.37 27.93 -1.31
C ALA A 74 -1.43 26.83 -2.37
N VAL A 75 -0.61 26.90 -3.42
CA VAL A 75 -0.57 25.90 -4.50
C VAL A 75 -0.12 24.53 -3.97
N ALA A 76 0.88 24.50 -3.08
CA ALA A 76 1.34 23.27 -2.45
C ALA A 76 0.26 22.65 -1.55
N ASP A 77 -0.41 23.46 -0.72
CA ASP A 77 -1.49 23.01 0.17
C ASP A 77 -2.65 22.39 -0.64
N VAL A 78 -3.01 23.00 -1.77
CA VAL A 78 -4.01 22.45 -2.70
C VAL A 78 -3.53 21.12 -3.26
N ALA A 79 -2.32 21.03 -3.82
CA ALA A 79 -1.79 19.80 -4.38
C ALA A 79 -1.81 18.65 -3.36
N VAL A 80 -1.29 18.89 -2.15
CA VAL A 80 -1.25 17.90 -1.06
C VAL A 80 -2.66 17.47 -0.66
N SER A 81 -3.60 18.42 -0.55
CA SER A 81 -4.99 18.11 -0.20
C SER A 81 -5.67 17.23 -1.26
N LYS A 82 -5.43 17.51 -2.54
CA LYS A 82 -5.92 16.70 -3.67
C LYS A 82 -5.36 15.28 -3.62
N PHE A 83 -4.05 15.11 -3.44
CA PHE A 83 -3.45 13.77 -3.35
C PHE A 83 -3.90 12.99 -2.12
N LYS A 84 -4.08 13.65 -0.96
CA LYS A 84 -4.68 13.02 0.23
C LYS A 84 -6.08 12.51 -0.05
N LYS A 85 -6.90 13.28 -0.78
CA LYS A 85 -8.25 12.87 -1.19
C LYS A 85 -8.22 11.67 -2.14
N VAL A 86 -7.34 11.67 -3.15
CA VAL A 86 -7.12 10.53 -4.05
C VAL A 86 -6.72 9.27 -3.28
N LEU A 87 -5.74 9.38 -2.36
CA LEU A 87 -5.30 8.26 -1.51
C LEU A 87 -6.43 7.73 -0.62
N THR A 88 -7.28 8.61 -0.10
CA THR A 88 -8.43 8.22 0.72
C THR A 88 -9.47 7.46 -0.10
N LEU A 89 -9.75 7.93 -1.33
CA LEU A 89 -10.70 7.30 -2.24
C LEU A 89 -10.19 5.93 -2.72
N LEU A 90 -8.92 5.83 -3.12
CA LEU A 90 -8.31 4.57 -3.57
C LEU A 90 -7.96 3.61 -2.42
N GLY A 91 -7.60 4.13 -1.25
CA GLY A 91 -7.30 3.35 -0.05
C GLY A 91 -8.51 2.58 0.47
N ARG A 92 -9.71 3.15 0.31
CA ARG A 92 -10.98 2.44 0.57
C ARG A 92 -11.28 1.34 -0.44
N ALA A 93 -10.78 1.44 -1.67
CA ALA A 93 -11.01 0.44 -2.73
C ALA A 93 -10.09 -0.79 -2.65
N ARG A 94 -9.13 -0.84 -1.70
CA ARG A 94 -8.11 -1.90 -1.61
C ARG A 94 -8.20 -2.74 -0.33
N THR A 95 -9.27 -3.48 -0.10
CA THR A 95 -9.13 -4.78 0.59
C THR A 95 -10.19 -5.77 0.13
N GLY A 96 -9.74 -6.99 -0.16
CA GLY A 96 -10.56 -8.11 -0.58
C GLY A 96 -10.08 -8.67 -1.92
N HIS A 97 -9.53 -9.88 -1.89
CA HIS A 97 -9.23 -10.76 -3.04
C HIS A 97 -7.78 -10.93 -3.49
N ALA A 98 -6.77 -10.38 -2.82
CA ALA A 98 -5.44 -11.01 -2.84
C ALA A 98 -5.47 -12.28 -1.97
N ARG A 99 -6.29 -13.24 -2.39
CA ARG A 99 -6.41 -14.55 -1.80
C ARG A 99 -5.34 -15.39 -2.48
N PHE A 100 -4.19 -15.53 -1.83
CA PHE A 100 -3.28 -16.61 -2.12
C PHE A 100 -4.09 -17.91 -1.98
N ARG A 101 -4.43 -18.51 -3.12
CA ARG A 101 -5.02 -19.84 -3.15
C ARG A 101 -3.98 -20.76 -2.53
N ARG A 102 -4.22 -21.21 -1.32
CA ARG A 102 -3.51 -22.37 -0.80
C ARG A 102 -4.02 -23.58 -1.59
N ALA A 103 -3.09 -24.33 -2.19
CA ALA A 103 -3.44 -25.59 -2.83
C ALA A 103 -4.10 -26.54 -1.80
N PRO A 104 -5.04 -27.41 -2.20
CA PRO A 104 -5.65 -28.38 -1.30
C PRO A 104 -4.56 -29.21 -0.61
N LEU A 105 -4.57 -29.24 0.72
CA LEU A 105 -3.78 -30.20 1.48
C LEU A 105 -4.35 -31.59 1.14
N LYS A 106 -3.53 -32.45 0.57
CA LYS A 106 -3.88 -33.87 0.36
C LYS A 106 -4.39 -34.42 1.70
N PRO A 107 -5.48 -35.19 1.75
CA PRO A 107 -5.82 -35.96 2.93
C PRO A 107 -4.66 -36.91 3.18
N ARG A 108 -3.82 -36.60 4.17
CA ARG A 108 -3.13 -37.66 4.88
C ARG A 108 -4.15 -38.25 5.82
N GLU A 109 -4.25 -39.56 5.76
CA GLU A 109 -5.08 -40.38 6.64
C GLU A 109 -4.98 -39.84 8.05
N ARG A 110 -6.16 -39.53 8.61
CA ARG A 110 -6.28 -39.11 9.99
C ARG A 110 -5.80 -40.27 10.86
N GLU A 111 -4.77 -40.03 11.65
CA GLU A 111 -4.76 -40.44 13.06
C GLU A 111 -4.21 -39.22 13.83
N ALA A 112 -5.09 -38.34 14.32
CA ALA A 112 -5.79 -38.42 15.60
C ALA A 112 -4.94 -37.79 16.73
N PHE A 113 -5.33 -36.55 17.10
CA PHE A 113 -4.98 -35.83 18.34
C PHE A 113 -3.49 -35.46 18.54
N GLY A 114 -3.10 -34.37 19.17
CA GLY A 114 -3.75 -33.32 19.93
C GLY A 114 -2.72 -32.18 20.06
N PHE A 115 -3.15 -30.93 20.25
CA PHE A 115 -3.11 -30.30 21.57
C PHE A 115 -1.84 -30.57 22.40
N CYS A 116 -1.20 -29.45 22.75
CA CYS A 116 -0.14 -29.28 23.73
C CYS A 116 -0.32 -30.11 25.00
N THR A 117 0.63 -31.00 25.33
CA THR A 117 1.13 -31.21 26.71
C THR A 117 2.44 -32.00 26.73
N GLN A 118 3.35 -31.60 27.64
CA GLN A 118 4.59 -32.30 27.97
C GLN A 118 4.33 -33.72 28.52
N GLN A 119 5.23 -34.68 28.28
CA GLN A 119 5.75 -35.56 29.34
C GLN A 119 7.02 -36.34 28.97
N SER A 120 7.68 -36.75 30.05
CA SER A 120 9.08 -37.12 30.27
C SER A 120 9.40 -38.62 30.03
N LEU A 121 10.66 -38.88 29.65
CA LEU A 121 11.55 -40.06 29.86
C LEU A 121 10.97 -41.48 30.07
N LEU A 122 11.50 -42.46 29.32
CA LEU A 122 12.13 -43.64 29.93
C LEU A 122 13.15 -44.33 28.99
N SER A 123 14.28 -44.68 29.60
CA SER A 123 15.56 -45.16 29.07
C SER A 123 15.62 -46.63 28.63
N HIS A 124 16.46 -46.94 27.65
CA HIS A 124 17.20 -48.21 27.68
C HIS A 124 18.59 -48.10 27.05
N LEU A 125 19.59 -48.56 27.80
CA LEU A 125 21.04 -48.52 27.58
C LEU A 125 21.53 -49.72 26.76
N ASP A 126 22.70 -49.54 26.13
CA ASP A 126 23.52 -50.43 25.29
C ASP A 126 23.83 -51.83 25.89
N PRO A 127 24.46 -52.72 25.09
CA PRO A 127 25.91 -52.86 25.27
C PRO A 127 26.73 -53.02 23.97
N ALA A 128 28.00 -52.65 24.13
CA ALA A 128 29.10 -52.61 23.18
C ALA A 128 29.53 -53.97 22.60
N ASP A 129 30.31 -53.95 21.51
CA ASP A 129 31.65 -54.58 21.50
C ASP A 129 32.50 -54.14 20.29
N PRO A 130 33.84 -54.36 20.30
CA PRO A 130 34.85 -53.40 19.87
C PRO A 130 35.73 -53.97 18.73
N THR A 131 36.94 -53.41 18.56
CA THR A 131 38.08 -53.85 17.73
C THR A 131 38.10 -53.23 16.31
N SER A 132 38.84 -52.15 16.11
CA SER A 132 40.30 -52.03 15.93
C SER A 132 40.78 -52.43 14.53
N SER A 133 41.23 -51.46 13.74
CA SER A 133 42.54 -51.51 13.04
C SER A 133 42.70 -50.29 12.11
N SER A 134 43.42 -49.26 12.57
CA SER A 134 44.41 -48.54 11.74
C SER A 134 45.64 -49.45 11.56
N PRO A 135 46.53 -49.31 10.53
CA PRO A 135 47.46 -48.17 10.38
C PRO A 135 47.70 -47.73 8.91
N GLN A 136 47.76 -46.42 8.62
CA GLN A 136 48.95 -45.57 8.34
C GLN A 136 49.49 -45.56 6.87
N PRO A 137 50.24 -44.49 6.50
CA PRO A 137 50.31 -43.94 5.15
C PRO A 137 51.63 -44.27 4.41
N GLN A 138 51.68 -43.91 3.13
CA GLN A 138 52.89 -43.43 2.45
C GLN A 138 52.55 -42.20 1.61
#